data_AF-A0A1D2MNQ3-F1
#
_entry.id   AF-A0A1D2MNQ3-F1
#
_cell.length_a   1.000
_cell.length_b   1.000
_cell.length_c   1.000
_cell.angle_alpha   90.00
_cell.angle_beta   90.00
_cell.angle_gamma   90.00
#
_symmetry.space_group_name_H-M   'P 1'
#
loop_
_entity.id
_entity.type
_entity.pdbx_description
1 polymer ?
#
loop_
_entity_poly.entity_id
_entity_poly.type
_entity_poly.pdbx_seq_one_letter_code
_entity_poly.pdbx_strand_id
1 'polypeptide(L)'
;MTGMEAEGEFLEKAECLADLKRLRKLVLQSPKITDIGVRHGLLSCFELRSLSVDTPMISDASLELLSNSPYLRHLEFINCYQLTQRAIVEARERWGRGRELIIVHK
;
A
#
# COMPACT_ATOMS: atom_id res chain seq x y z
N MET A 1 13.61 25.60 22.71
CA MET A 1 14.21 25.71 21.36
C MET A 1 15.54 24.98 21.45
N THR A 2 15.61 23.69 21.18
CA THR A 2 15.32 23.03 19.91
C THR A 2 14.38 21.85 20.13
N GLY A 3 13.29 21.82 19.36
CA GLY A 3 12.28 20.77 19.42
C GLY A 3 12.89 19.45 19.01
N MET A 4 12.48 18.38 19.70
CA MET A 4 12.69 17.01 19.28
C MET A 4 12.03 16.81 17.91
N GLU A 5 12.80 16.97 16.85
CA GLU A 5 12.44 16.50 15.50
C GLU A 5 12.56 14.98 15.48
N ALA A 6 11.61 14.30 16.13
CA ALA A 6 11.31 12.89 15.84
C ALA A 6 10.42 12.82 14.59
N GLU A 7 10.82 13.49 13.51
CA GLU A 7 10.14 13.46 12.22
C GLU A 7 10.87 12.48 11.30
N GLY A 8 10.66 11.17 11.47
CA GLY A 8 11.20 10.23 10.48
C GLY A 8 10.97 8.74 10.72
N GLU A 9 11.06 8.24 11.94
CA GLU A 9 11.39 6.81 12.10
C GLU A 9 10.20 5.84 12.26
N PHE A 10 8.97 6.30 12.48
CA PHE A 10 7.91 5.39 12.94
C PHE A 10 7.25 4.53 11.86
N LEU A 11 7.41 4.84 10.56
CA LEU A 11 6.70 4.15 9.47
C LEU A 11 7.56 3.74 8.27
N GLU A 12 8.88 3.99 8.28
CA GLU A 12 9.78 3.42 7.26
C GLU A 12 9.76 1.89 7.25
N LYS A 13 9.50 1.27 8.40
CA LYS A 13 9.60 -0.18 8.50
C LYS A 13 8.33 -0.93 8.15
N ALA A 14 7.15 -0.52 8.62
CA ALA A 14 5.95 -1.38 8.61
C ALA A 14 6.23 -2.86 9.02
N GLU A 15 7.39 -3.14 9.64
CA GLU A 15 7.91 -4.48 9.91
C GLU A 15 7.05 -5.15 10.98
N CYS A 16 6.45 -4.33 11.85
CA CYS A 16 5.45 -4.77 12.81
C CYS A 16 4.22 -5.42 12.14
N LEU A 17 3.94 -5.12 10.87
CA LEU A 17 2.88 -5.80 10.11
C LEU A 17 3.33 -7.17 9.60
N ALA A 18 4.63 -7.40 9.42
CA ALA A 18 5.15 -8.65 8.86
C ALA A 18 4.84 -9.88 9.75
N ASP A 19 4.71 -9.68 11.05
CA ASP A 19 4.32 -10.74 12.00
C ASP A 19 2.82 -11.05 11.98
N LEU A 20 1.99 -10.17 11.40
CA LEU A 20 0.54 -10.32 11.32
C LEU A 20 0.12 -11.23 10.14
N LYS A 21 0.65 -12.45 10.12
CA LYS A 21 0.47 -13.44 9.03
C LYS A 21 -1.00 -13.80 8.72
N ARG A 22 -1.91 -13.57 9.66
CA ARG A 22 -3.35 -13.83 9.53
C ARG A 22 -4.18 -12.57 9.23
N LEU A 23 -3.53 -11.43 9.01
CA LEU A 23 -4.22 -10.18 8.71
C LEU A 23 -4.91 -10.27 7.35
N ARG A 24 -6.22 -9.99 7.31
CA ARG A 24 -7.04 -10.10 6.09
C ARG A 24 -7.51 -8.76 5.57
N LYS A 25 -7.65 -7.77 6.45
CA LYS A 25 -8.08 -6.42 6.10
C LYS A 25 -7.16 -5.43 6.81
N LEU A 26 -6.72 -4.42 6.08
CA LEU A 26 -5.88 -3.37 6.62
C LEU A 26 -6.29 -2.04 5.98
N VAL A 27 -6.46 -1.03 6.83
CA VAL A 27 -6.68 0.35 6.41
C VAL A 27 -5.56 1.17 7.03
N LEU A 28 -4.84 1.93 6.21
CA LEU A 28 -3.77 2.79 6.65
C LEU A 28 -4.01 4.21 6.15
N GLN A 29 -3.93 5.17 7.05
CA GLN A 29 -4.00 6.59 6.71
C GLN A 29 -2.84 7.28 7.40
N SER A 30 -1.82 7.66 6.62
CA SER A 30 -0.69 8.41 7.13
C SER A 30 0.14 8.96 5.96
N PRO A 31 0.56 10.22 6.02
CA PRO A 31 1.42 10.80 4.99
C PRO A 31 2.83 10.16 4.95
N LYS A 32 3.18 9.35 5.96
CA LYS A 32 4.51 8.73 6.09
C LYS A 32 4.56 7.29 5.55
N ILE A 33 3.48 6.79 4.95
CA ILE A 33 3.48 5.46 4.32
C ILE A 33 4.10 5.57 2.94
N THR A 34 5.24 4.90 2.74
CA THR A 34 6.02 4.91 1.49
C THR A 34 6.05 3.54 0.83
N ASP A 35 6.59 3.48 -0.39
CA ASP A 35 6.82 2.21 -1.10
C ASP A 35 7.69 1.22 -0.33
N ILE A 36 8.61 1.72 0.51
CA ILE A 36 9.46 0.88 1.37
C ILE A 36 8.57 0.15 2.40
N GLY A 37 7.66 0.87 3.06
CA GLY A 37 6.73 0.27 4.02
C GLY A 37 5.80 -0.77 3.37
N VAL A 38 5.34 -0.52 2.14
CA VAL A 38 4.56 -1.50 1.36
C VAL A 38 5.38 -2.76 1.10
N ARG A 39 6.62 -2.61 0.62
CA ARG A 39 7.49 -3.72 0.26
C ARG A 39 7.87 -4.59 1.47
N HIS A 40 8.21 -3.98 2.60
CA HIS A 40 8.71 -4.70 3.76
C HIS A 40 7.59 -5.21 4.69
N GLY A 41 6.54 -4.42 4.90
CA GLY A 41 5.43 -4.78 5.79
C GLY A 41 4.30 -5.53 5.09
N LEU A 42 3.73 -4.94 4.03
CA LEU A 42 2.46 -5.41 3.47
C LEU A 42 2.60 -6.68 2.63
N LEU A 43 3.72 -6.87 1.94
CA LEU A 43 3.96 -8.11 1.18
C LEU A 43 4.16 -9.32 2.09
N SER A 44 4.58 -9.12 3.34
CA SER A 44 4.75 -10.17 4.33
C SER A 44 3.40 -10.70 4.86
N CYS A 45 2.33 -9.90 4.73
CA CYS A 45 0.95 -10.28 5.08
C CYS A 45 0.31 -11.14 3.97
N PHE A 46 0.76 -12.39 3.80
CA PHE A 46 0.29 -13.24 2.70
C PHE A 46 -1.21 -13.56 2.75
N GLU A 47 -1.89 -13.49 3.89
CA GLU A 47 -3.36 -13.66 3.95
C GLU A 47 -4.16 -12.38 3.67
N LEU A 48 -3.51 -11.26 3.33
CA LEU A 48 -4.21 -9.99 3.13
C LEU A 48 -5.14 -10.05 1.91
N ARG A 49 -6.40 -9.68 2.12
CA ARG A 49 -7.47 -9.70 1.11
C ARG A 49 -7.97 -8.31 0.76
N SER A 50 -7.87 -7.36 1.67
CA SER A 50 -8.30 -5.98 1.47
C SER A 50 -7.29 -5.03 2.07
N LEU A 51 -6.84 -4.07 1.25
CA LEU A 51 -5.93 -3.01 1.64
C LEU A 51 -6.52 -1.67 1.16
N SER A 52 -6.62 -0.71 2.07
CA SER A 52 -6.90 0.68 1.74
C SER A 52 -5.77 1.55 2.29
N VAL A 53 -5.17 2.39 1.45
CA VAL A 53 -4.06 3.27 1.84
C VAL A 53 -4.36 4.69 1.41
N ASP A 54 -4.32 5.61 2.37
CA ASP A 54 -4.41 7.05 2.17
C ASP A 54 -3.04 7.70 2.45
N THR A 55 -2.32 8.03 1.38
CA THR A 55 -0.98 8.62 1.44
C THR A 55 -0.58 9.26 0.10
N PRO A 56 0.16 10.39 0.09
CA PRO A 56 0.72 10.97 -1.12
C PRO A 56 2.02 10.28 -1.58
N MET A 57 2.59 9.39 -0.77
CA MET A 57 3.96 8.87 -0.94
C MET A 57 4.06 7.51 -1.64
N ILE A 58 2.94 6.95 -2.10
CA ILE A 58 2.91 5.69 -2.86
C ILE A 58 3.00 5.97 -4.36
N SER A 59 3.84 5.19 -5.05
CA SER A 59 4.07 5.27 -6.50
C SER A 59 3.64 4.00 -7.25
N ASP A 60 3.80 4.02 -8.56
CA ASP A 60 3.60 2.89 -9.48
C ASP A 60 4.29 1.60 -9.00
N ALA A 61 5.45 1.72 -8.35
CA ALA A 61 6.22 0.58 -7.85
C ALA A 61 5.44 -0.25 -6.80
N SER A 62 4.76 0.42 -5.86
CA SER A 62 3.92 -0.25 -4.87
C SER A 62 2.71 -0.91 -5.50
N LEU A 63 2.06 -0.24 -6.44
CA LEU A 63 0.91 -0.80 -7.14
C LEU A 63 1.29 -2.05 -7.93
N GLU A 64 2.43 -2.03 -8.62
CA GLU A 64 3.00 -3.19 -9.29
C GLU A 64 3.23 -4.36 -8.31
N LEU A 65 3.87 -4.11 -7.16
CA LEU A 65 4.12 -5.14 -6.15
C LEU A 65 2.82 -5.72 -5.57
N LEU A 66 1.86 -4.86 -5.20
CA LEU A 66 0.59 -5.29 -4.60
C LEU A 66 -0.30 -6.03 -5.62
N SER A 67 -0.23 -5.67 -6.90
CA SER A 67 -0.92 -6.38 -7.98
C SER A 67 -0.37 -7.79 -8.24
N ASN A 68 0.79 -8.14 -7.68
CA ASN A 68 1.32 -9.50 -7.71
C ASN A 68 0.89 -10.36 -6.51
N SER A 69 0.20 -9.77 -5.52
CA SER A 69 -0.26 -10.53 -4.34
C SER A 69 -1.30 -11.58 -4.74
N PRO A 70 -1.12 -12.87 -4.40
CA PRO A 70 -2.04 -13.94 -4.81
C PRO A 70 -3.41 -13.89 -4.10
N TYR A 71 -3.49 -13.25 -2.93
CA TYR A 71 -4.68 -13.27 -2.07
C TYR A 71 -5.39 -11.92 -1.97
N LEU A 72 -4.75 -10.82 -2.35
CA LEU A 72 -5.35 -9.49 -2.32
C LEU A 72 -6.49 -9.43 -3.35
N ARG A 73 -7.68 -9.03 -2.90
CA ARG A 73 -8.91 -8.93 -3.71
C ARG A 73 -9.41 -7.51 -3.85
N HIS A 74 -9.16 -6.67 -2.84
CA HIS A 74 -9.58 -5.27 -2.83
C HIS A 74 -8.37 -4.40 -2.50
N LEU A 75 -8.10 -3.42 -3.35
CA LEU A 75 -7.00 -2.48 -3.21
C LEU A 75 -7.57 -1.09 -3.48
N GLU A 76 -7.48 -0.24 -2.49
CA GLU A 76 -7.92 1.14 -2.57
C GLU A 76 -6.75 2.06 -2.26
N PHE A 77 -6.52 3.02 -3.16
CA PHE A 77 -5.55 4.09 -2.97
C PHE A 77 -6.26 5.43 -2.92
N ILE A 78 -6.03 6.17 -1.84
CA ILE A 78 -6.60 7.49 -1.59
C ILE A 78 -5.45 8.49 -1.56
N ASN A 79 -5.60 9.60 -2.28
CA ASN A 79 -4.59 10.67 -2.36
C ASN A 79 -3.21 10.21 -2.87
N CYS A 80 -3.13 9.09 -3.58
CA CYS A 80 -1.88 8.60 -4.20
C CYS A 80 -1.65 9.28 -5.55
N TYR A 81 -1.19 10.53 -5.52
CA TYR A 81 -1.02 11.35 -6.73
C TYR A 81 0.15 10.92 -7.63
N GLN A 82 1.03 10.03 -7.17
CA GLN A 82 2.16 9.54 -7.95
C GLN A 82 1.80 8.30 -8.80
N LEU A 83 0.54 7.83 -8.75
CA LEU A 83 0.07 6.73 -9.57
C LEU A 83 -0.24 7.21 -10.99
N THR A 84 0.39 6.59 -11.98
CA THR A 84 0.13 6.89 -13.39
C THR A 84 -1.01 6.07 -13.95
N GLN A 85 -1.70 6.63 -14.94
CA GLN A 85 -2.77 5.90 -15.65
C GLN A 85 -2.25 4.60 -16.29
N ARG A 86 -0.99 4.61 -16.75
CA ARG A 86 -0.34 3.42 -17.32
C ARG A 86 -0.24 2.31 -16.27
N ALA A 87 0.30 2.59 -15.10
CA ALA A 87 0.45 1.58 -14.05
C ALA A 87 -0.91 1.06 -13.56
N ILE A 88 -1.94 1.91 -13.50
CA ILE A 88 -3.31 1.49 -13.16
C ILE A 88 -3.85 0.49 -14.18
N VAL A 89 -3.64 0.73 -15.47
CA VAL A 89 -4.08 -0.18 -16.55
C VAL A 89 -3.31 -1.49 -16.48
N GLU A 90 -1.99 -1.43 -16.40
CA GLU A 90 -1.12 -2.61 -16.31
C GLU A 90 -1.45 -3.46 -15.07
N ALA A 91 -1.68 -2.81 -13.92
CA ALA A 91 -2.10 -3.50 -12.70
C ALA A 91 -3.44 -4.19 -12.87
N ARG A 92 -4.43 -3.57 -13.52
CA ARG A 92 -5.75 -4.19 -13.76
C ARG A 92 -5.66 -5.41 -14.67
N GLU A 93 -4.82 -5.36 -15.70
CA GLU A 93 -4.61 -6.49 -16.61
C GLU A 93 -3.92 -7.65 -15.89
N ARG A 94 -2.90 -7.35 -15.07
CA ARG A 94 -2.09 -8.34 -14.35
C ARG A 94 -2.82 -8.96 -13.17
N TRP A 95 -3.54 -8.17 -12.39
CA TRP A 95 -4.10 -8.58 -11.11
C TRP A 95 -5.18 -9.66 -11.30
N GLY A 96 -5.84 -9.69 -12.45
CA GLY A 96 -6.73 -10.78 -12.85
C GLY A 96 -8.18 -10.61 -12.41
N ARG A 97 -9.03 -11.57 -12.81
CA ARG A 97 -10.50 -11.48 -12.67
C ARG A 97 -10.96 -11.55 -11.20
N GLY A 98 -12.00 -10.78 -10.87
CA GLY A 98 -12.64 -10.79 -9.55
C GLY A 98 -11.88 -10.02 -8.47
N ARG A 99 -10.97 -9.13 -8.87
CA ARG A 99 -10.24 -8.20 -7.99
C ARG A 99 -10.63 -6.77 -8.30
N GLU A 100 -10.61 -5.92 -7.29
CA GLU A 100 -11.16 -4.57 -7.32
C GLU A 100 -10.09 -3.54 -6.99
N LEU A 101 -9.71 -2.73 -7.99
CA LEU A 101 -8.75 -1.63 -7.86
C LEU A 101 -9.48 -0.30 -7.93
N ILE A 102 -9.50 0.41 -6.80
CA ILE A 102 -10.13 1.71 -6.62
C ILE A 102 -9.04 2.75 -6.40
N ILE A 103 -9.07 3.82 -7.17
CA ILE A 103 -8.21 4.99 -6.98
C ILE A 103 -9.13 6.17 -6.72
N VAL A 104 -8.94 6.84 -5.57
CA VAL A 104 -9.72 8.00 -5.16
C VAL A 104 -8.79 9.20 -5.02
N HIS A 105 -9.07 10.23 -5.81
CA HIS A 105 -8.51 11.55 -5.62
C HIS A 105 -9.62 12.42 -5.04
N LYS A 106 -9.44 12.90 -3.81
CA LYS A 106 -10.35 13.88 -3.19
C LYS A 106 -9.90 15.30 -3.52
#